data_AF-A0AAD8A5K3-F1
#
_entry.id   AF-A0AAD8A5K3-F1
#
_cell.length_a   1.000
_cell.length_b   1.000
_cell.length_c   1.000
_cell.angle_alpha   90.00
_cell.angle_beta   90.00
_cell.angle_gamma   90.00
#
_symmetry.space_group_name_H-M   'P 1'
#
loop_
_entity.id
_entity.type
_entity.pdbx_description
1 polymer ?
#
loop_
_entity_poly.entity_id
_entity_poly.type
_entity_poly.pdbx_seq_one_letter_code
_entity_poly.pdbx_strand_id
1 'polypeptide(L)'
;MHTNFVGLLCHCDICVDTNNTCVTKGFCFTTTSLQKETGIISRAYRCLDEALIHPPENPIMCHYANPLNDTFVINCCKDRDMCNKYLNPILHVRNKSAEETAKQ
;
A
#
# COMPACT_ATOMS: atom_id res chain seq x y z
N MET A 1 -31.04 -17.51 -3.69
CA MET A 1 -30.32 -17.19 -2.45
C MET A 1 -29.60 -15.87 -2.67
N HIS A 2 -30.08 -14.76 -2.08
CA HIS A 2 -29.34 -13.50 -2.10
C HIS A 2 -28.35 -13.55 -0.93
N THR A 3 -27.11 -13.91 -1.21
CA THR A 3 -26.02 -13.74 -0.25
C THR A 3 -25.80 -12.24 -0.07
N ASN A 4 -26.07 -11.74 1.13
CA ASN A 4 -25.74 -10.38 1.53
C ASN A 4 -24.20 -10.29 1.57
N PHE A 5 -23.60 -9.89 0.45
CA PHE A 5 -22.16 -9.84 0.31
C PHE A 5 -21.66 -8.56 1.01
N VAL A 6 -21.19 -8.69 2.25
CA VAL A 6 -20.51 -7.60 2.95
C VAL A 6 -19.08 -7.53 2.43
N GLY A 7 -18.82 -6.62 1.50
CA GLY A 7 -17.47 -6.32 1.05
C GLY A 7 -16.75 -5.40 2.05
N LEU A 8 -15.42 -5.45 2.04
CA LEU A 8 -14.54 -4.60 2.85
C LEU A 8 -14.50 -3.19 2.24
N LEU A 9 -14.87 -2.18 3.03
CA LEU A 9 -14.77 -0.77 2.63
C LEU A 9 -13.34 -0.27 2.84
N CYS A 10 -12.76 0.39 1.84
CA CYS A 10 -11.39 0.93 1.91
C CYS A 10 -11.36 2.41 1.53
N HIS A 11 -10.36 3.13 2.03
CA HIS A 11 -10.02 4.45 1.50
C HIS A 11 -9.41 4.30 0.11
N CYS A 12 -9.77 5.19 -0.81
CA CYS A 12 -9.27 5.23 -2.17
C CYS A 12 -9.05 6.68 -2.60
N ASP A 13 -7.83 7.03 -3.02
CA ASP A 13 -7.46 8.39 -3.41
C ASP A 13 -7.91 8.76 -4.84
N ILE A 14 -8.06 7.76 -5.71
CA ILE A 14 -8.52 7.95 -7.09
C ILE A 14 -10.04 7.83 -7.27
N CYS A 15 -10.77 7.37 -6.25
CA CYS A 15 -12.20 7.08 -6.32
C CYS A 15 -13.05 8.30 -5.87
N VAL A 16 -12.88 9.44 -6.54
CA VAL A 16 -13.48 10.73 -6.13
C VAL A 16 -15.01 10.71 -6.25
N ASP A 17 -15.52 10.00 -7.25
CA ASP A 17 -16.94 9.80 -7.55
C ASP A 17 -17.67 8.99 -6.46
N THR A 18 -16.95 8.20 -5.68
CA THR A 18 -17.46 7.38 -4.57
C THR A 18 -16.98 7.87 -3.22
N ASN A 19 -16.82 9.19 -3.07
CA ASN A 19 -16.39 9.84 -1.83
C ASN A 19 -15.05 9.29 -1.29
N ASN A 20 -14.10 9.04 -2.18
CA ASN A 20 -12.77 8.51 -1.85
C ASN A 20 -12.82 7.16 -1.14
N THR A 21 -13.77 6.31 -1.53
CA THR A 21 -13.93 4.96 -1.00
C THR A 21 -14.20 3.93 -2.08
N CYS A 22 -13.87 2.67 -1.80
CA CYS A 22 -14.19 1.55 -2.67
C CYS A 22 -14.52 0.32 -1.80
N VAL A 23 -15.23 -0.66 -2.37
CA VAL A 23 -15.60 -1.91 -1.70
C VAL A 23 -14.95 -3.08 -2.42
N THR A 24 -14.32 -4.00 -1.69
CA THR A 24 -13.63 -5.17 -2.27
C THR A 24 -13.88 -6.46 -1.46
N LYS A 25 -13.67 -7.61 -2.10
CA LYS A 25 -13.55 -8.91 -1.43
C LYS A 25 -12.13 -9.23 -0.98
N GLY A 26 -11.17 -8.47 -1.46
CA GLY A 26 -9.74 -8.65 -1.22
C GLY A 26 -9.23 -7.87 -0.02
N PHE A 27 -8.26 -7.00 -0.25
CA PHE A 27 -7.57 -6.23 0.79
C PHE A 27 -7.66 -4.74 0.50
N CYS A 28 -7.60 -3.93 1.56
CA CYS A 28 -7.26 -2.53 1.40
C CYS A 28 -5.74 -2.39 1.24
N PHE A 29 -5.31 -1.57 0.28
CA PHE A 29 -3.92 -1.35 -0.10
C PHE A 29 -3.46 0.06 0.29
N THR A 30 -2.21 0.16 0.77
CA THR A 30 -1.49 1.43 0.96
C THR A 30 -0.06 1.29 0.43
N THR A 31 0.42 2.31 -0.28
CA THR A 31 1.84 2.45 -0.63
C THR A 31 2.35 3.81 -0.20
N THR A 32 3.61 3.86 0.21
CA THR A 32 4.38 5.10 0.30
C THR A 32 5.52 5.00 -0.69
N SER A 33 5.71 6.02 -1.53
CA SER A 33 6.69 6.00 -2.62
C SER A 33 7.52 7.28 -2.65
N LEU A 34 8.81 7.16 -2.97
CA LEU A 34 9.74 8.25 -3.20
C LEU A 34 9.95 8.44 -4.71
N GLN A 35 9.63 9.62 -5.22
CA GLN A 35 10.09 10.04 -6.54
C GLN A 35 11.55 10.47 -6.43
N LYS A 36 12.47 9.68 -7.00
CA LYS A 36 13.92 9.88 -6.80
C LYS A 36 14.44 11.18 -7.39
N GLU A 37 13.81 11.67 -8.45
CA GLU A 37 14.19 12.87 -9.19
C GLU A 37 13.82 14.14 -8.43
N THR A 38 12.67 14.13 -7.75
CA THR A 38 12.10 15.31 -7.07
C THR A 38 12.27 15.26 -5.56
N GLY A 39 12.56 14.09 -4.99
CA GLY A 39 12.56 13.85 -3.54
C GLY A 39 11.18 13.83 -2.91
N ILE A 40 10.10 13.89 -3.71
CA ILE A 40 8.72 13.95 -3.20
C ILE A 40 8.30 12.55 -2.71
N ILE A 41 7.83 12.51 -1.47
CA ILE A 41 7.18 11.33 -0.90
C ILE A 41 5.67 11.44 -1.14
N SER A 42 5.08 10.44 -1.79
CA SER A 42 3.64 10.34 -1.99
C SER A 42 3.06 9.08 -1.33
N ARG A 43 1.77 9.13 -1.01
CA ARG A 43 0.99 7.97 -0.55
C ARG A 43 -0.13 7.70 -1.53
N ALA A 44 -0.46 6.43 -1.72
CA ALA A 44 -1.63 6.02 -2.48
C ALA A 44 -2.42 4.92 -1.78
N TYR A 45 -3.75 4.96 -1.98
CA TYR A 45 -4.72 4.12 -1.28
C TYR A 45 -5.71 3.54 -2.29
N ARG A 46 -6.00 2.24 -2.22
CA ARG A 46 -6.96 1.60 -3.13
C ARG A 46 -7.51 0.29 -2.58
N CYS A 47 -8.55 -0.21 -3.22
CA CYS A 47 -8.97 -1.59 -3.10
C CYS A 47 -8.08 -2.49 -3.95
N LEU A 48 -7.70 -3.64 -3.40
CA LEU A 48 -7.14 -4.74 -4.16
C LEU A 48 -8.24 -5.79 -4.36
N ASP A 49 -8.57 -6.07 -5.61
CA ASP A 49 -9.58 -7.06 -5.97
C ASP A 49 -9.07 -8.50 -5.74
N GLU A 50 -9.98 -9.40 -5.39
CA GLU A 50 -9.70 -10.83 -5.17
C GLU A 50 -9.04 -11.48 -6.40
N ALA A 51 -9.37 -11.05 -7.61
CA ALA A 51 -8.76 -11.57 -8.84
C ALA A 51 -7.27 -11.21 -8.99
N LEU A 52 -6.76 -10.23 -8.23
CA LEU A 52 -5.34 -9.83 -8.23
C LEU A 52 -4.57 -10.43 -7.05
N ILE A 53 -5.25 -11.21 -6.20
CA ILE A 53 -4.71 -11.72 -4.95
C ILE A 53 -4.25 -13.16 -5.14
N HIS A 54 -2.94 -13.28 -5.42
CA HIS A 54 -2.29 -14.58 -5.51
C HIS A 54 -0.94 -14.56 -4.77
N PRO A 55 -0.68 -15.53 -3.88
CA PRO A 55 -1.64 -16.49 -3.33
C PRO A 55 -2.61 -15.87 -2.30
N PRO A 56 -3.81 -16.44 -2.06
CA PRO A 56 -4.85 -15.82 -1.21
C PRO A 56 -4.47 -15.61 0.25
N GLU A 57 -3.68 -16.53 0.81
CA GLU A 57 -3.19 -16.48 2.18
C GLU A 57 -2.08 -15.44 2.36
N ASN A 58 -1.33 -15.15 1.30
CA ASN A 58 -0.16 -14.27 1.35
C ASN A 58 0.05 -13.53 0.02
N PRO A 59 -0.80 -12.53 -0.31
CA PRO A 59 -0.83 -11.95 -1.65
C PRO A 59 0.48 -11.25 -2.01
N ILE A 60 1.08 -11.60 -3.15
CA ILE A 60 2.38 -11.03 -3.58
C ILE A 60 2.31 -9.51 -3.71
N MET A 61 1.15 -8.97 -4.11
CA MET A 61 0.91 -7.53 -4.23
C MET A 61 1.01 -6.76 -2.91
N CYS A 62 1.00 -7.46 -1.78
CA CYS A 62 1.15 -6.89 -0.45
C CYS A 62 2.61 -6.91 0.05
N HIS A 63 3.53 -7.44 -0.75
CA HIS A 63 4.95 -7.50 -0.45
C HIS A 63 5.75 -6.56 -1.35
N TYR A 64 6.94 -6.21 -0.89
CA TYR A 64 7.93 -5.46 -1.64
C TYR A 64 9.31 -6.11 -1.44
N ALA A 65 10.22 -5.99 -2.41
CA ALA A 65 11.54 -6.58 -2.33
C ALA A 65 12.43 -5.81 -1.32
N ASN A 66 13.05 -6.55 -0.40
CA ASN A 66 13.65 -5.99 0.83
C ASN A 66 15.14 -5.53 0.79
N PRO A 67 15.89 -5.36 -0.33
CA PRO A 67 17.22 -4.74 -0.20
C PRO A 67 17.22 -3.21 -0.33
N LEU A 68 16.17 -2.59 -0.87
CA LEU A 68 16.18 -1.18 -1.32
C LEU A 68 14.85 -0.48 -0.98
N ASN A 69 14.40 -0.53 0.28
CA ASN A 69 13.19 0.14 0.80
C ASN A 69 13.24 1.70 0.68
N ASP A 70 14.07 2.22 -0.22
CA ASP A 70 14.31 3.61 -0.54
C ASP A 70 13.31 4.17 -1.55
N THR A 71 12.62 3.33 -2.33
CA THR A 71 11.77 3.79 -3.44
C THR A 71 10.29 3.61 -3.15
N PHE A 72 9.87 2.47 -2.60
CA PHE A 72 8.47 2.26 -2.21
C PHE A 72 8.37 1.22 -1.10
N VAL A 73 7.31 1.33 -0.30
CA VAL A 73 6.90 0.34 0.71
C VAL A 73 5.40 0.15 0.63
N ILE A 74 4.94 -1.10 0.79
CA ILE A 74 3.54 -1.49 0.67
C ILE A 74 3.06 -2.08 2.00
N ASN A 75 1.82 -1.78 2.37
CA ASN A 75 1.07 -2.57 3.34
C ASN A 75 -0.34 -2.86 2.81
N CYS A 76 -0.85 -4.03 3.19
CA CYS A 76 -2.25 -4.41 3.01
C CYS A 76 -2.91 -4.70 4.36
N CYS A 77 -4.23 -4.55 4.42
CA CYS A 77 -5.02 -4.91 5.59
C CYS A 77 -6.41 -5.40 5.19
N LYS A 78 -7.03 -6.21 6.05
CA LYS A 78 -8.40 -6.75 5.90
C LYS A 78 -9.13 -6.94 7.22
N ASP A 79 -8.63 -6.32 8.29
CA ASP A 79 -9.09 -6.52 9.67
C ASP A 79 -10.36 -5.73 10.00
N ARG A 80 -10.61 -4.61 9.30
CA ARG A 80 -11.79 -3.76 9.47
C ARG A 80 -11.97 -2.80 8.29
N ASP A 81 -13.16 -2.23 8.17
CA ASP A 81 -13.43 -1.15 7.22
C ASP A 81 -12.48 0.05 7.44
N MET A 82 -12.05 0.64 6.33
CA MET A 82 -11.15 1.78 6.26
C MET A 82 -9.79 1.53 6.95
N CYS A 83 -9.38 0.27 7.13
CA CYS A 83 -8.13 -0.08 7.81
C CYS A 83 -6.91 0.62 7.18
N ASN A 84 -6.92 0.83 5.86
CA ASN A 84 -5.80 1.44 5.14
C ASN A 84 -5.64 2.94 5.39
N LYS A 85 -6.69 3.65 5.83
CA LYS A 85 -6.63 5.09 6.10
C LYS A 85 -5.60 5.44 7.19
N TYR A 86 -5.32 4.50 8.09
CA TYR A 86 -4.42 4.70 9.24
C TYR A 86 -3.07 4.00 9.07
N LEU A 87 -2.83 3.34 7.94
CA LEU A 87 -1.54 2.74 7.66
C LEU A 87 -0.54 3.86 7.29
N ASN A 88 0.63 3.79 7.91
CA ASN A 88 1.75 4.68 7.61
C ASN A 88 3.01 3.87 7.28
N PRO A 89 3.11 3.27 6.07
CA PRO A 89 4.32 2.58 5.64
C PRO A 89 5.49 3.57 5.58
N ILE A 90 6.56 3.30 6.32
CA ILE A 90 7.75 4.16 6.41
C ILE A 90 8.79 3.68 5.39
N LEU A 91 9.23 4.58 4.52
CA LEU A 91 10.39 4.34 3.65
C LEU A 91 11.66 4.31 4.48
N HIS A 92 12.50 3.31 4.25
CA HIS A 92 13.86 3.31 4.80
C HIS A 92 14.81 3.85 3.73
N VAL A 93 14.79 5.18 3.56
CA VAL A 93 15.70 5.88 2.66
C VAL A 93 17.11 5.77 3.21
N ARG A 94 18.03 5.13 2.48
CA ARG A 94 19.46 5.22 2.80
C ARG A 94 19.92 6.64 2.48
N ASN A 95 20.37 7.38 3.50
CA ASN A 95 21.14 8.59 3.28
C ASN A 95 22.45 8.20 2.59
N LYS A 96 22.58 8.47 1.29
CA LYS A 96 23.83 8.28 0.54
C LYS A 96 25.03 8.98 1.20
N SER A 97 24.79 10.06 1.95
CA SER A 97 25.83 10.78 2.69
C SER A 97 26.45 9.99 3.85
N ALA A 98 25.78 8.97 4.39
CA ALA A 98 26.29 8.17 5.50
C ALA A 98 27.13 6.95 5.04
N GLU A 99 26.98 6.53 3.78
CA GLU A 99 27.67 5.36 3.22
C GLU A 99 29.06 5.72 2.67
N GLU A 100 29.32 7.00 2.37
CA GLU A 100 30.65 7.51 1.99
C GLU A 100 31.58 7.74 3.18
N THR A 101 31.05 7.99 4.39
CA THR A 101 31.87 8.14 5.60
C THR A 101 32.34 6.81 6.20
N ALA A 102 31.74 5.68 5.81
CA ALA A 102 32.07 4.34 6.32
C ALA A 102 33.08 3.57 5.43
N LYS A 103 33.59 4.18 4.36
CA LYS A 103 34.58 3.59 3.45
C LYS A 103 35.92 4.34 3.41
N GLN A 104 36.14 5.29 4.32
CA GLN A 104 37.39 6.04 4.45
C GLN A 104 38.18 5.57 5.67
#